data_AF-A0A4Y6KR67-F1
#
_entry.id   AF-A0A4Y6KR67-F1
#
_cell.length_a   1.000
_cell.length_b   1.000
_cell.length_c   1.000
_cell.angle_alpha   90.00
_cell.angle_beta   90.00
_cell.angle_gamma   90.00
#
_symmetry.space_group_name_H-M   'P 1'
#
loop_
_entity.id
_entity.type
_entity.pdbx_description
1 polymer ?
#
loop_
_entity_poly.entity_id
_entity_poly.type
_entity_poly.pdbx_seq_one_letter_code
_entity_poly.pdbx_strand_id
1 'polypeptide(L)'
;MKRLLRRAVLGLLPAAVGCGEFTDPATRLAYELEAGAQRLGDVPGATLQLQHRTPSKAGECSGPYSVQLDKVGALIVWCKDAAGATVSSHSTSYHARHVDTPQTWLLDKAAGSPLLIELERRGDRAAIRRVD
;
A
#
# COMPACT_ATOMS: atom_id res chain seq x y z
N MET A 1 -31.06 -48.15 -10.69
CA MET A 1 -31.06 -46.71 -10.39
C MET A 1 -30.33 -46.48 -9.06
N LYS A 2 -29.06 -46.06 -9.07
CA LYS A 2 -28.30 -45.74 -7.84
C LYS A 2 -27.74 -44.32 -8.01
N ARG A 3 -28.28 -43.37 -7.24
CA ARG A 3 -27.87 -41.95 -7.26
C ARG A 3 -26.58 -41.83 -6.45
N LEU A 4 -25.46 -41.46 -7.08
CA LEU A 4 -24.25 -41.07 -6.38
C LEU A 4 -24.41 -39.64 -5.85
N LEU A 5 -24.44 -39.49 -4.52
CA LEU A 5 -24.31 -38.20 -3.85
C LEU A 5 -22.90 -37.65 -4.09
N ARG A 6 -22.82 -36.47 -4.71
CA ARG A 6 -21.58 -35.69 -4.82
C ARG A 6 -21.23 -35.14 -3.43
N ARG A 7 -20.10 -35.58 -2.87
CA ARG A 7 -19.51 -35.00 -1.66
C ARG A 7 -18.98 -33.59 -1.99
N ALA A 8 -19.59 -32.57 -1.42
CA ALA A 8 -19.04 -31.21 -1.42
C ALA A 8 -17.83 -31.17 -0.48
N VAL A 9 -16.63 -31.05 -1.03
CA VAL A 9 -15.43 -30.76 -0.26
C VAL A 9 -15.44 -29.25 0.01
N LEU A 10 -15.81 -28.88 1.23
CA LEU A 10 -15.69 -27.52 1.73
C LEU A 10 -14.20 -27.23 1.93
N GLY A 11 -13.58 -26.63 0.93
CA GLY A 11 -12.18 -26.20 1.00
C GLY A 11 -12.03 -25.11 2.06
N LEU A 12 -11.40 -25.46 3.17
CA LEU A 12 -10.95 -24.52 4.19
C LEU A 12 -9.84 -23.67 3.56
N LEU A 13 -10.17 -22.44 3.14
CA LEU A 13 -9.19 -21.43 2.73
C LEU A 13 -8.28 -21.15 3.94
N PRO A 14 -6.97 -21.40 3.86
CA PRO A 14 -6.06 -20.97 4.92
C PRO A 14 -6.04 -19.44 4.93
N ALA A 15 -6.57 -18.85 6.00
CA ALA A 15 -6.39 -17.44 6.28
C ALA A 15 -4.89 -17.20 6.46
N ALA A 16 -4.28 -16.48 5.52
CA ALA A 16 -2.94 -15.96 5.69
C ALA A 16 -2.95 -15.06 6.94
N VAL A 17 -2.42 -15.58 8.05
CA VAL A 17 -2.17 -14.83 9.27
C VAL A 17 -1.09 -13.81 8.91
N GLY A 18 -1.53 -12.60 8.56
CA GLY A 18 -0.68 -11.53 8.06
C GLY A 18 0.30 -11.08 9.15
N CYS A 19 1.58 -11.00 8.78
CA CYS A 19 2.66 -10.39 9.57
C CYS A 19 2.49 -8.86 9.75
N GLY A 20 1.26 -8.34 9.74
CA GLY A 20 0.96 -6.91 9.76
C GLY A 20 1.25 -6.23 11.09
N GLU A 21 1.40 -6.97 12.20
CA GLU A 21 1.55 -6.40 13.54
C GLU A 21 2.96 -5.84 13.83
N PHE A 22 3.98 -6.26 13.10
CA PHE A 22 5.40 -5.90 13.34
C PHE A 22 6.03 -5.06 12.23
N THR A 23 5.24 -4.52 11.31
CA THR A 23 5.77 -3.75 10.17
C THR A 23 5.60 -2.25 10.36
N ASP A 24 6.63 -1.50 10.00
CA ASP A 24 6.62 -0.04 10.05
C ASP A 24 5.66 0.57 8.99
N PRO A 25 5.31 1.87 9.09
CA PRO A 25 4.43 2.55 8.13
C PRO A 25 4.85 2.44 6.66
N ALA A 26 6.14 2.60 6.34
CA ALA A 26 6.60 2.55 4.96
C ALA A 26 6.50 1.12 4.39
N THR A 27 6.85 0.12 5.18
CA THR A 27 6.72 -1.29 4.80
C THR A 27 5.26 -1.68 4.51
N ARG A 28 4.29 -1.20 5.32
CA ARG A 28 2.86 -1.48 5.09
C ARG A 28 2.35 -0.83 3.82
N LEU A 29 2.70 0.43 3.58
CA LEU A 29 2.34 1.11 2.34
C LEU A 29 2.96 0.40 1.12
N ALA A 30 4.18 -0.11 1.23
CA ALA A 30 4.80 -0.89 0.15
C ALA A 30 4.03 -2.20 -0.15
N TYR A 31 3.54 -2.91 0.87
CA TYR A 31 2.69 -4.09 0.66
C TYR A 31 1.31 -3.74 0.10
N GLU A 32 0.73 -2.60 0.48
CA GLU A 32 -0.52 -2.12 -0.13
C GLU A 32 -0.34 -1.78 -1.62
N LEU A 33 0.80 -1.21 -2.00
CA LEU A 33 1.16 -0.96 -3.39
C LEU A 33 1.35 -2.26 -4.18
N GLU A 34 2.04 -3.26 -3.61
CA GLU A 34 2.15 -4.60 -4.20
C GLU A 34 0.76 -5.23 -4.42
N ALA A 35 -0.06 -5.29 -3.37
CA ALA A 35 -1.41 -5.84 -3.47
C ALA A 35 -2.29 -5.05 -4.44
N GLY A 36 -2.09 -3.72 -4.54
CA GLY A 36 -2.72 -2.87 -5.54
C GLY A 36 -2.32 -3.25 -6.97
N ALA A 37 -1.02 -3.41 -7.22
CA ALA A 37 -0.48 -3.81 -8.52
C ALA A 37 -1.02 -5.19 -8.96
N GLN A 38 -1.11 -6.14 -8.04
CA GLN A 38 -1.69 -7.46 -8.32
C GLN A 38 -3.18 -7.36 -8.65
N ARG A 39 -3.95 -6.57 -7.90
CA ARG A 39 -5.40 -6.37 -8.14
C ARG A 39 -5.71 -5.59 -9.41
N LEU A 40 -4.81 -4.72 -9.86
CA LEU A 40 -4.96 -3.92 -11.08
C LEU A 40 -5.13 -4.80 -12.33
N GLY A 41 -4.57 -6.02 -12.31
CA GLY A 41 -4.60 -6.94 -13.46
C GLY A 41 -3.81 -6.40 -14.65
N ASP A 42 -3.83 -7.13 -15.77
CA ASP A 42 -2.89 -6.89 -16.89
C ASP A 42 -3.49 -6.08 -18.05
N VAL A 43 -4.69 -5.51 -17.89
CA VAL A 43 -5.35 -4.72 -18.93
C VAL A 43 -4.65 -3.36 -19.06
N PRO A 44 -4.03 -3.01 -20.20
CA PRO A 44 -3.38 -1.72 -20.38
C PRO A 44 -4.34 -0.55 -20.18
N GLY A 45 -3.89 0.49 -19.47
CA GLY A 45 -4.70 1.66 -19.12
C GLY A 45 -5.71 1.44 -18.00
N ALA A 46 -5.82 0.22 -17.45
CA ALA A 46 -6.62 -0.01 -16.24
C ALA A 46 -6.10 0.86 -15.09
N THR A 47 -7.03 1.33 -14.25
CA THR A 47 -6.71 2.17 -13.09
C THR A 47 -7.28 1.56 -11.82
N LEU A 48 -6.58 1.74 -10.70
CA LEU A 48 -7.03 1.33 -9.37
C LEU A 48 -6.63 2.37 -8.35
N GLN A 49 -7.58 2.79 -7.52
CA GLN A 49 -7.33 3.70 -6.41
C GLN A 49 -7.10 2.92 -5.11
N LEU A 50 -5.98 3.20 -4.46
CA LEU A 50 -5.63 2.73 -3.12
C LEU A 50 -5.93 3.84 -2.11
N GLN A 51 -6.38 3.41 -0.92
CA GLN A 51 -6.55 4.28 0.23
C GLN A 51 -5.69 3.73 1.38
N HIS A 52 -4.53 4.33 1.59
CA HIS A 52 -3.67 4.01 2.73
C HIS A 52 -4.11 4.84 3.94
N ARG A 53 -4.43 4.17 5.04
CA ARG A 53 -4.81 4.84 6.29
C ARG A 53 -3.58 5.05 7.16
N THR A 54 -3.32 6.28 7.55
CA THR A 54 -2.26 6.62 8.52
C THR A 54 -2.89 7.29 9.75
N PRO A 55 -2.59 6.82 10.97
CA PRO A 55 -1.70 5.72 11.25
C PRO A 55 -2.35 4.37 10.95
N SER A 56 -1.59 3.49 10.33
CA SER A 56 -2.03 2.13 10.03
C SER A 56 -1.95 1.20 11.27
N LYS A 57 -1.47 1.71 12.42
CA LYS A 57 -1.42 1.03 13.73
C LYS A 57 -1.55 2.07 14.85
N ALA A 58 -2.25 1.72 15.93
CA ALA A 58 -2.42 2.60 17.09
C ALA A 58 -1.07 2.99 17.71
N GLY A 59 -0.91 4.26 18.05
CA GLY A 59 0.28 4.80 18.73
C GLY A 59 1.43 5.22 17.81
N GLU A 60 1.38 4.86 16.52
CA GLU A 60 2.30 5.37 15.51
C GLU A 60 1.69 6.60 14.83
N CYS A 61 2.53 7.51 14.30
CA CYS A 61 2.13 8.58 13.37
C CYS A 61 0.80 9.27 13.73
N SER A 62 0.65 9.59 15.02
CA SER A 62 -0.61 10.08 15.61
C SER A 62 -0.84 11.56 15.33
N GLY A 63 0.22 12.31 15.02
CA GLY A 63 0.16 13.66 14.48
C GLY A 63 0.11 13.67 12.94
N PRO A 64 0.36 14.83 12.32
CA PRO A 64 0.58 14.93 10.89
C PRO A 64 1.69 13.99 10.42
N TYR A 65 1.73 13.72 9.12
CA TYR A 65 2.77 12.89 8.55
C TYR A 65 3.17 13.40 7.17
N SER A 66 4.38 13.06 6.75
CA SER A 66 4.84 13.32 5.39
C SER A 66 5.12 11.99 4.70
N VAL A 67 4.86 11.91 3.40
CA VAL A 67 5.17 10.72 2.59
C VAL A 67 5.94 11.16 1.35
N GLN A 68 7.04 10.44 1.06
CA GLN A 68 7.76 10.54 -0.20
C GLN A 68 7.65 9.23 -0.97
N LEU A 69 7.20 9.31 -2.21
CA LEU A 69 7.30 8.27 -3.24
C LEU A 69 8.27 8.79 -4.29
N ASP A 70 9.52 8.36 -4.24
CA ASP A 70 10.58 8.91 -5.08
C ASP A 70 10.74 8.16 -6.40
N LYS A 71 11.08 8.90 -7.46
CA LYS A 71 11.35 8.32 -8.78
C LYS A 71 12.48 7.27 -8.81
N VAL A 72 13.39 7.30 -7.84
CA VAL A 72 14.45 6.27 -7.71
C VAL A 72 13.97 4.99 -7.01
N GLY A 73 12.68 4.91 -6.67
CA GLY A 73 12.08 3.75 -6.03
C GLY A 73 12.18 3.77 -4.49
N ALA A 74 12.51 4.90 -3.88
CA ALA A 74 12.46 5.06 -2.43
C ALA A 74 11.05 5.45 -1.98
N LEU A 75 10.57 4.80 -0.92
CA LEU A 75 9.36 5.17 -0.19
C LEU A 75 9.76 5.56 1.22
N ILE A 76 9.35 6.73 1.68
CA ILE A 76 9.66 7.25 3.01
C ILE A 76 8.40 7.78 3.66
N VAL A 77 8.19 7.48 4.94
CA VAL A 77 7.11 8.02 5.77
C VAL A 77 7.74 8.67 7.01
N TRP A 78 7.50 9.97 7.19
CA TRP A 78 7.87 10.70 8.40
C TRP A 78 6.65 10.87 9.29
N CYS A 79 6.76 10.40 10.51
CA CYS A 79 5.71 10.49 11.50
C CYS A 79 6.01 11.62 12.46
N LYS A 80 5.06 12.55 12.60
CA LYS A 80 5.21 13.73 13.45
C LYS A 80 4.33 13.60 14.70
N ASP A 81 4.74 14.25 15.77
CA ASP A 81 3.89 14.46 16.94
C ASP A 81 2.82 15.53 16.68
N ALA A 82 1.99 15.81 17.69
CA ALA A 82 0.92 16.82 17.59
C ALA A 82 1.45 18.25 17.38
N ALA A 83 2.70 18.53 17.76
CA ALA A 83 3.37 19.81 17.53
C ALA A 83 4.00 19.89 16.13
N GLY A 84 3.97 18.81 15.36
CA GLY A 84 4.54 18.71 14.02
C GLY A 84 6.03 18.36 13.99
N ALA A 85 6.64 18.01 15.12
CA ALA A 85 8.04 17.56 15.15
C ALA A 85 8.13 16.10 14.68
N THR A 86 9.09 15.80 13.80
CA THR A 86 9.35 14.43 13.35
C THR A 86 9.88 13.59 14.51
N VAL A 87 9.12 12.56 14.91
CA VAL A 87 9.47 11.63 16.00
C VAL A 87 9.97 10.29 15.48
N SER A 88 9.62 9.92 14.25
CA SER A 88 10.19 8.76 13.57
C SER A 88 10.17 8.91 12.05
N SER A 89 11.02 8.14 11.38
CA SER A 89 11.10 8.04 9.93
C SER A 89 11.29 6.58 9.55
N HIS A 90 10.55 6.13 8.55
CA HIS A 90 10.62 4.76 8.06
C HIS A 90 10.75 4.77 6.54
N SER A 91 11.57 3.89 5.99
CA SER A 91 11.83 3.86 4.56
C SER A 91 12.00 2.45 4.02
N THR A 92 11.59 2.23 2.79
CA THR A 92 11.82 1.00 2.03
C THR A 92 11.92 1.31 0.54
N SER A 93 12.43 0.37 -0.24
CA SER A 93 12.38 0.41 -1.70
C SER A 93 11.63 -0.80 -2.28
N TYR A 94 10.96 -1.58 -1.42
CA TYR A 94 10.35 -2.84 -1.79
C TYR A 94 9.28 -2.70 -2.88
N HIS A 95 8.48 -1.62 -2.83
CA HIS A 95 7.41 -1.39 -3.81
C HIS A 95 7.93 -1.27 -5.25
N ALA A 96 9.18 -0.80 -5.44
CA ALA A 96 9.77 -0.59 -6.76
C ALA A 96 9.87 -1.89 -7.59
N ARG A 97 9.83 -3.06 -6.94
CA ARG A 97 9.77 -4.37 -7.63
C ARG A 97 8.44 -4.56 -8.37
N HIS A 98 7.37 -3.91 -7.91
CA HIS A 98 6.00 -4.15 -8.35
C HIS A 98 5.35 -2.94 -9.01
N VAL A 99 5.72 -1.73 -8.59
CA VAL A 99 5.12 -0.47 -9.03
C VAL A 99 6.20 0.52 -9.40
N ASP A 100 6.13 1.03 -10.64
CA ASP A 100 6.99 2.10 -11.11
C ASP A 100 6.54 3.46 -10.54
N THR A 101 7.53 4.29 -10.20
CA THR A 101 7.32 5.62 -9.63
C THR A 101 7.87 6.64 -10.64
N PRO A 102 7.07 7.14 -11.60
CA PRO A 102 7.60 7.92 -12.74
C PRO A 102 8.12 9.32 -12.36
N GLN A 103 7.74 9.83 -11.19
CA GLN A 103 8.18 11.11 -10.66
C GLN A 103 8.24 11.04 -9.13
N THR A 104 8.84 12.03 -8.49
CA THR A 104 8.84 12.12 -7.03
C THR A 104 7.58 12.85 -6.56
N TRP A 105 6.85 12.23 -5.66
CA TRP A 105 5.82 12.89 -4.86
C TRP A 105 6.32 13.06 -3.43
N LEU A 106 6.17 14.26 -2.88
CA LEU A 106 6.39 14.56 -1.47
C LEU A 106 5.16 15.31 -0.96
N LEU A 107 4.41 14.70 -0.05
CA LEU A 107 3.16 15.25 0.48
C LEU A 107 3.23 15.38 1.99
N ASP A 108 2.64 16.46 2.49
CA ASP A 108 2.27 16.60 3.90
C ASP A 108 0.78 16.30 4.07
N LYS A 109 0.46 15.53 5.10
CA LYS A 109 -0.89 15.02 5.38
C LYS A 109 -1.26 15.29 6.83
N ALA A 110 -2.51 15.70 7.04
CA ALA A 110 -3.05 15.88 8.37
C ALA A 110 -3.15 14.54 9.11
N ALA A 111 -3.13 14.58 10.44
CA ALA A 111 -3.29 13.39 11.27
C ALA A 111 -4.60 12.66 10.91
N GLY A 112 -4.54 11.34 10.74
CA GLY A 112 -5.72 10.52 10.40
C GLY A 112 -6.24 10.68 8.97
N SER A 113 -5.73 11.65 8.19
CA SER A 113 -6.13 11.78 6.79
C SER A 113 -5.57 10.60 5.97
N PRO A 114 -6.33 10.02 5.04
CA PRO A 114 -5.83 8.95 4.21
C PRO A 114 -4.90 9.50 3.12
N LEU A 115 -3.89 8.71 2.74
CA LEU A 115 -3.14 8.89 1.50
C LEU A 115 -3.85 8.13 0.39
N LEU A 116 -4.22 8.84 -0.68
CA LEU A 116 -4.85 8.26 -1.86
C LEU A 116 -3.79 8.09 -2.95
N ILE A 117 -3.70 6.89 -3.52
CA ILE A 117 -2.75 6.60 -4.60
C ILE A 117 -3.51 5.97 -5.76
N GLU A 118 -3.46 6.58 -6.93
CA GLU A 118 -3.97 5.99 -8.16
C GLU A 118 -2.85 5.25 -8.87
N LEU A 119 -3.07 3.96 -9.13
CA LEU A 119 -2.24 3.14 -9.99
C LEU A 119 -2.83 3.08 -11.40
N GLU A 120 -1.95 2.96 -12.38
CA GLU A 120 -2.29 2.75 -13.79
C GLU A 120 -1.45 1.60 -14.37
N ARG A 121 -2.04 0.74 -15.18
CA ARG A 121 -1.31 -0.29 -15.93
C ARG A 121 -0.69 0.35 -17.18
N ARG A 122 0.63 0.49 -17.20
CA ARG A 122 1.41 1.02 -18.32
C ARG A 122 2.22 -0.10 -18.96
N GLY A 123 1.69 -0.65 -20.05
CA GLY A 123 2.26 -1.85 -20.66
C GLY A 123 2.13 -3.04 -19.70
N ASP A 124 3.25 -3.68 -19.39
CA ASP A 124 3.35 -4.81 -18.47
C ASP A 124 3.55 -4.40 -17.01
N ARG A 125 3.76 -3.11 -16.72
CA ARG A 125 4.05 -2.60 -15.37
C ARG A 125 2.89 -1.82 -14.78
N ALA A 126 2.67 -1.95 -13.48
CA ALA A 126 1.87 -0.98 -12.73
C ALA A 126 2.73 0.25 -12.45
N ALA A 127 2.15 1.45 -12.55
CA ALA A 127 2.82 2.70 -12.27
C ALA A 127 1.95 3.60 -11.40
N ILE A 128 2.56 4.38 -10.53
CA ILE A 128 1.87 5.45 -9.81
C ILE A 128 1.51 6.54 -10.82
N ARG A 129 0.21 6.84 -10.91
CA ARG A 129 -0.33 7.89 -11.77
C ARG A 129 -0.55 9.18 -11.00
N ARG A 130 -1.07 9.10 -9.77
CA ARG A 130 -1.42 10.25 -8.93
C ARG A 130 -1.35 9.88 -7.44
N VAL A 131 -1.06 10.89 -6.62
CA VAL A 131 -1.01 10.78 -5.15
C VAL A 131 -1.66 12.02 -4.53
N ASP A 132 -2.56 11.84 -3.56
CA ASP A 132 -3.28 12.91 -2.85
C ASP A 132 -3.37 12.72 -1.33
#